data_AF-A0A965P1W0-F1
#
_entry.id   AF-A0A965P1W0-F1
#
_cell.length_a   1.000
_cell.length_b   1.000
_cell.length_c   1.000
_cell.angle_alpha   90.00
_cell.angle_beta   90.00
_cell.angle_gamma   90.00
#
_symmetry.space_group_name_H-M   'P 1'
#
loop_
_entity.id
_entity.type
_entity.pdbx_description
1 polymer ?
#
loop_
_entity_poly.entity_id
_entity_poly.type
_entity_poly.pdbx_seq_one_letter_code
_entity_poly.pdbx_strand_id
1 'polypeptide(L)'
;MEIIISMKRFVFILLILPLISLGQQAPFLGAWGLEDASAKITVLLTEHIFSLNRYHIADKKFLGSEGGTWRKDGNDLVLTYEWSSTDTSKVGKEFKTSIRISKSELRLGLFTQALKKLDAGSPGALLGEWIISGNYTNDVVSKRPSPFYPRRTMKILTGNHFQWIAFNVKTKEF
;
A
#
# COMPACT_ATOMS: atom_id res chain seq x y z
N MET A 1 -46.06 15.42 -62.03
CA MET A 1 -45.21 16.56 -61.65
C MET A 1 -45.79 17.05 -60.34
N GLU A 2 -45.16 16.95 -59.17
CA GLU A 2 -43.75 17.00 -58.82
C GLU A 2 -43.39 15.97 -57.74
N ILE A 3 -42.12 15.61 -57.74
CA ILE A 3 -41.43 14.77 -56.76
C ILE A 3 -40.82 15.74 -55.73
N ILE A 4 -41.12 15.56 -54.43
CA ILE A 4 -40.31 16.17 -53.36
C ILE A 4 -39.83 15.05 -52.45
N ILE A 5 -38.58 14.64 -52.69
CA ILE A 5 -37.80 13.75 -51.83
C ILE A 5 -37.30 14.59 -50.66
N SER A 6 -37.85 14.37 -49.45
CA SER A 6 -37.29 14.93 -48.22
C SER A 6 -36.22 13.99 -47.67
N MET A 7 -34.95 14.38 -47.85
CA MET A 7 -33.78 13.65 -47.36
C MET A 7 -33.40 14.12 -45.94
N LYS A 8 -33.20 13.11 -45.07
CA LYS A 8 -32.27 13.06 -43.93
C LYS A 8 -32.48 14.03 -42.76
N ARG A 9 -32.76 13.45 -41.58
CA ARG A 9 -31.90 13.58 -40.38
C ARG A 9 -31.95 12.27 -39.58
N PHE A 10 -31.10 11.30 -39.92
CA PHE A 10 -30.75 10.26 -38.96
C PHE A 10 -29.90 10.92 -37.88
N VAL A 11 -30.51 11.27 -36.75
CA VAL A 11 -29.76 11.66 -35.55
C VAL A 11 -29.19 10.38 -34.97
N PHE A 12 -27.99 9.99 -35.43
CA PHE A 12 -27.17 9.02 -34.71
C PHE A 12 -26.69 9.71 -33.43
N ILE A 13 -27.43 9.55 -32.34
CA ILE A 13 -26.92 9.82 -31.00
C ILE A 13 -25.88 8.73 -30.75
N LEU A 14 -24.63 9.02 -31.07
CA LEU A 14 -23.49 8.24 -30.64
C LEU A 14 -23.46 8.37 -29.11
N LEU A 15 -23.98 7.35 -28.42
CA LEU A 15 -23.75 7.11 -27.00
C LEU A 15 -22.23 6.94 -26.81
N ILE A 16 -21.53 8.05 -26.59
CA ILE A 16 -20.17 8.04 -26.05
C ILE A 16 -20.31 7.60 -24.60
N LEU A 17 -20.48 6.31 -24.37
CA LEU A 17 -20.27 5.72 -23.05
C LEU A 17 -18.84 6.06 -22.66
N PRO A 18 -18.58 6.84 -21.60
CA PRO A 18 -17.23 6.89 -21.06
C PRO A 18 -16.90 5.45 -20.67
N LEU A 19 -15.88 4.87 -21.30
CA LEU A 19 -15.19 3.70 -20.79
C LEU A 19 -14.62 4.10 -19.43
N ILE A 20 -15.45 4.01 -18.40
CA ILE A 20 -14.99 4.07 -17.01
C ILE A 20 -14.18 2.80 -16.87
N SER A 21 -12.87 2.91 -17.05
CA SER A 21 -11.94 1.88 -16.63
C SER A 21 -12.12 1.76 -15.12
N LEU A 22 -12.92 0.80 -14.67
CA LEU A 22 -12.86 0.32 -13.30
C LEU A 22 -11.42 -0.14 -13.11
N GLY A 23 -10.60 0.71 -12.48
CA GLY A 23 -9.20 0.42 -12.24
C GLY A 23 -9.13 -0.89 -11.48
N GLN A 24 -8.65 -1.95 -12.13
CA GLN A 24 -8.36 -3.19 -11.43
C GLN A 24 -7.23 -2.90 -10.47
N GLN A 25 -7.53 -2.99 -9.18
CA GLN A 25 -6.53 -2.92 -8.12
C GLN A 25 -5.42 -3.92 -8.43
N ALA A 26 -4.16 -3.51 -8.27
CA ALA A 26 -3.04 -4.40 -8.53
C ALA A 26 -3.19 -5.66 -7.65
N PRO A 27 -3.08 -6.88 -8.21
CA PRO A 27 -3.52 -8.11 -7.54
C PRO A 27 -2.71 -8.45 -6.28
N PHE A 28 -1.56 -7.79 -6.09
CA PHE A 28 -0.66 -7.96 -4.95
C PHE A 28 -0.93 -7.01 -3.79
N LEU A 29 -1.86 -6.07 -3.92
CA LEU A 29 -2.28 -5.25 -2.79
C LEU A 29 -3.04 -6.10 -1.76
N GLY A 30 -2.95 -5.70 -0.49
CA GLY A 30 -3.46 -6.43 0.65
C GLY A 30 -2.36 -6.87 1.62
N ALA A 31 -2.74 -7.76 2.52
CA ALA A 31 -1.83 -8.33 3.52
C ALA A 31 -1.37 -9.73 3.13
N TRP A 32 -0.09 -9.98 3.39
CA TRP A 32 0.60 -11.23 3.11
C TRP A 32 1.43 -11.64 4.31
N GLY A 33 1.57 -12.94 4.56
CA GLY A 33 2.28 -13.42 5.74
C GLY A 33 2.98 -14.74 5.58
N LEU A 34 3.96 -14.94 6.44
CA LEU A 34 4.66 -16.19 6.65
C LEU A 34 4.83 -16.34 8.15
N GLU A 35 4.66 -17.56 8.66
CA GLU A 35 4.88 -17.85 10.07
C GLU A 35 5.59 -19.18 10.19
N ASP A 36 6.71 -19.19 10.89
CA ASP A 36 7.43 -20.38 11.29
C ASP A 36 7.87 -20.26 12.76
N ALA A 37 8.63 -21.24 13.26
CA ALA A 37 9.08 -21.27 14.65
C ALA A 37 9.95 -20.07 15.03
N SER A 38 10.60 -19.41 14.07
CA SER A 38 11.53 -18.30 14.29
C SER A 38 10.87 -16.93 14.19
N ALA A 39 9.86 -16.77 13.34
CA ALA A 39 9.19 -15.49 13.18
C ALA A 39 7.81 -15.60 12.51
N LYS A 40 6.92 -14.71 12.94
CA LYS A 40 5.78 -14.24 12.14
C LYS A 40 6.19 -13.00 11.38
N ILE A 41 6.00 -13.05 10.07
CA ILE A 41 6.22 -11.95 9.12
C ILE A 41 4.86 -11.53 8.58
N THR A 42 4.61 -10.23 8.55
CA THR A 42 3.43 -9.64 7.90
C THR A 42 3.86 -8.50 7.01
N VAL A 43 3.43 -8.54 5.74
CA VAL A 43 3.68 -7.54 4.73
C VAL A 43 2.34 -6.92 4.32
N LEU A 44 2.18 -5.62 4.52
CA LEU A 44 1.02 -4.84 4.07
C LEU A 44 1.46 -4.09 2.82
N LEU A 45 0.72 -4.26 1.72
CA LEU A 45 0.93 -3.57 0.45
C LEU A 45 -0.33 -2.76 0.12
N THR A 46 -0.20 -1.45 0.20
CA THR A 46 -1.20 -0.47 -0.24
C THR A 46 -0.79 0.10 -1.59
N GLU A 47 -1.57 1.03 -2.16
CA GLU A 47 -1.23 1.65 -3.46
C GLU A 47 0.12 2.36 -3.43
N HIS A 48 0.53 2.91 -2.29
CA HIS A 48 1.76 3.69 -2.20
C HIS A 48 2.79 3.13 -1.21
N ILE A 49 2.35 2.41 -0.17
CA ILE A 49 3.21 1.99 0.94
C ILE A 49 3.35 0.48 1.03
N PHE A 50 4.58 0.03 1.27
CA PHE A 50 4.87 -1.30 1.80
C PHE A 50 5.24 -1.19 3.28
N SER A 51 4.74 -2.10 4.10
CA SER A 51 5.13 -2.25 5.50
C SER A 51 5.42 -3.71 5.79
N LEU A 52 6.62 -4.00 6.28
CA LEU A 52 7.08 -5.31 6.67
C LEU A 52 7.28 -5.32 8.19
N ASN A 53 6.62 -6.24 8.89
CA ASN A 53 6.74 -6.40 10.33
C ASN A 53 7.14 -7.83 10.69
N ARG A 54 8.01 -7.98 11.70
CA ARG A 54 8.51 -9.26 12.18
C ARG A 54 8.37 -9.37 13.69
N TYR A 55 7.81 -10.48 14.16
CA TYR A 55 7.61 -10.79 15.57
C TYR A 55 8.00 -12.24 15.86
N HIS A 56 8.59 -12.49 17.02
CA HIS A 56 8.69 -13.85 17.57
C HIS A 56 7.46 -14.09 18.45
N ILE A 57 6.54 -14.94 18.01
CA ILE A 57 5.23 -15.09 18.67
C ILE A 57 5.36 -15.78 20.02
N ALA A 58 6.11 -16.88 20.08
CA ALA A 58 6.31 -17.63 21.33
C ALA A 58 6.98 -16.78 22.42
N ASP A 59 7.90 -15.90 22.01
CA ASP A 59 8.69 -15.05 22.93
C ASP A 59 8.03 -13.69 23.17
N LYS A 60 6.91 -13.42 22.50
CA LYS A 60 6.21 -12.11 22.51
C LYS A 60 7.17 -10.95 22.20
N LYS A 61 8.10 -11.15 21.28
CA LYS A 61 9.19 -10.21 21.00
C LYS A 61 9.00 -9.53 19.65
N PHE A 62 9.09 -8.21 19.62
CA PHE A 62 9.24 -7.44 18.39
C PHE A 62 10.64 -7.65 17.82
N LEU A 63 10.72 -8.09 16.56
CA LEU A 63 12.00 -8.34 15.89
C LEU A 63 12.39 -7.20 14.95
N GLY A 64 11.41 -6.56 14.32
CA GLY A 64 11.67 -5.37 13.53
C GLY A 64 10.52 -4.96 12.62
N SER A 65 10.61 -3.72 12.13
CA SER A 65 9.70 -3.15 11.14
C SER A 65 10.48 -2.34 10.12
N GLU A 66 10.14 -2.52 8.85
CA GLU A 66 10.70 -1.77 7.73
C GLU A 66 9.58 -1.36 6.78
N GLY A 67 9.78 -0.28 6.03
CA GLY A 67 8.80 0.13 5.04
C GLY A 67 9.06 1.50 4.45
N GLY A 68 8.16 1.89 3.57
CA GLY A 68 8.22 3.15 2.84
C GLY A 68 7.40 3.05 1.56
N THR A 69 7.76 3.86 0.57
CA THR A 69 7.04 3.88 -0.71
C THR A 69 7.53 2.80 -1.65
N TRP A 70 6.71 2.47 -2.65
CA TRP A 70 7.12 1.57 -3.72
C TRP A 70 6.63 2.05 -5.08
N ARG A 71 7.31 1.61 -6.13
CA ARG A 71 6.83 1.71 -7.52
C ARG A 71 7.09 0.40 -8.25
N LYS A 72 6.27 0.12 -9.27
CA LYS A 72 6.47 -1.05 -10.14
C LYS A 72 7.46 -0.71 -11.25
N ASP A 73 8.38 -1.64 -11.52
CA ASP A 73 9.33 -1.59 -12.63
C ASP A 73 9.35 -2.98 -13.30
N GLY A 74 8.49 -3.18 -14.30
CA GLY A 74 8.31 -4.47 -14.95
C GLY A 74 7.85 -5.56 -13.97
N ASN A 75 8.70 -6.58 -13.79
CA ASN A 75 8.49 -7.72 -12.90
C ASN A 75 9.07 -7.50 -11.49
N ASP A 76 9.48 -6.28 -11.19
CA ASP A 76 10.09 -5.90 -9.93
C ASP A 76 9.31 -4.78 -9.25
N LEU A 77 9.49 -4.66 -7.94
CA LEU A 77 9.18 -3.49 -7.15
C LEU A 77 10.48 -2.76 -6.82
N VAL A 78 10.46 -1.44 -6.96
CA VAL A 78 11.50 -0.58 -6.38
C VAL A 78 10.94 0.01 -5.10
N LEU A 79 11.56 -0.35 -3.98
CA LEU A 79 11.18 0.00 -2.62
C LEU A 79 12.05 1.15 -2.12
N THR A 80 11.45 2.29 -1.80
CA THR A 80 12.14 3.42 -1.19
C THR A 80 11.88 3.40 0.31
N TYR A 81 12.91 3.07 1.09
CA TYR A 81 12.75 2.89 2.54
C TYR A 81 12.60 4.24 3.24
N GLU A 82 11.48 4.43 3.93
CA GLU A 82 11.22 5.58 4.79
C GLU A 82 11.54 5.26 6.27
N TRP A 83 11.50 3.98 6.66
CA TRP A 83 11.95 3.50 7.97
C TRP A 83 12.56 2.10 7.91
N SER A 84 13.45 1.81 8.87
CA SER A 84 13.89 0.47 9.23
C SER A 84 14.35 0.50 10.68
N SER A 85 13.74 -0.34 11.52
CA SER A 85 14.13 -0.46 12.93
C SER A 85 15.40 -1.29 13.13
N THR A 86 15.83 -2.03 12.11
CA THR A 86 16.96 -2.95 12.18
C THR A 86 18.20 -2.42 11.47
N ASP A 87 18.04 -1.54 10.48
CA ASP A 87 19.14 -0.95 9.73
C ASP A 87 18.76 0.44 9.20
N THR A 88 19.10 1.48 9.97
CA THR A 88 18.83 2.87 9.61
C THR A 88 19.58 3.31 8.34
N SER A 89 20.62 2.60 7.91
CA SER A 89 21.37 2.93 6.70
C SER A 89 20.55 2.73 5.42
N LYS A 90 19.44 1.98 5.48
CA LYS A 90 18.47 1.81 4.39
C LYS A 90 17.60 3.04 4.16
N VAL A 91 17.34 3.84 5.20
CA VAL A 91 16.40 4.97 5.12
C VAL A 91 16.89 6.00 4.11
N GLY A 92 16.02 6.34 3.16
CA GLY A 92 16.27 7.23 2.03
C GLY A 92 16.89 6.55 0.80
N LYS A 93 17.05 5.23 0.80
CA LYS A 93 17.59 4.46 -0.34
C LYS A 93 16.51 3.63 -1.04
N GLU A 94 16.79 3.31 -2.29
CA GLU A 94 15.96 2.43 -3.10
C GLU A 94 16.56 1.01 -3.17
N PHE A 95 15.69 0.01 -3.11
CA PHE A 95 16.04 -1.40 -3.25
C PHE A 95 15.08 -2.06 -4.23
N LYS A 96 15.63 -2.80 -5.18
CA LYS A 96 14.84 -3.53 -6.18
C LYS A 96 14.60 -4.96 -5.72
N THR A 97 13.36 -5.43 -5.82
CA THR A 97 13.00 -6.81 -5.47
C THR A 97 12.03 -7.38 -6.50
N SER A 98 12.21 -8.64 -6.87
CA SER A 98 11.28 -9.30 -7.80
C SER A 98 9.94 -9.55 -7.15
N ILE A 99 8.86 -9.49 -7.95
CA ILE A 99 7.51 -9.80 -7.51
C ILE A 99 6.86 -10.81 -8.44
N ARG A 100 6.34 -11.90 -7.86
CA ARG A 100 5.50 -12.89 -8.55
C ARG A 100 4.31 -13.22 -7.69
N ILE A 101 3.13 -13.25 -8.29
CA ILE A 101 1.88 -13.47 -7.57
C ILE A 101 1.06 -14.60 -8.20
N SER A 102 0.45 -15.41 -7.33
CA SER A 102 -0.62 -16.34 -7.67
C SER A 102 -1.88 -15.99 -6.87
N LYS A 103 -2.94 -16.81 -6.99
CA LYS A 103 -4.20 -16.58 -6.28
C LYS A 103 -4.02 -16.44 -4.75
N SER A 104 -3.12 -17.24 -4.17
CA SER A 104 -2.94 -17.38 -2.72
C SER A 104 -1.52 -17.11 -2.23
N GLU A 105 -0.57 -16.86 -3.14
CA GLU A 105 0.84 -16.68 -2.77
C GLU A 105 1.44 -15.43 -3.41
N LEU A 106 2.30 -14.76 -2.66
CA LEU A 106 3.16 -13.69 -3.11
C LEU A 106 4.62 -14.10 -2.88
N ARG A 107 5.41 -14.14 -3.94
CA ARG A 107 6.86 -14.28 -3.87
C ARG A 107 7.48 -12.91 -4.07
N LEU A 108 8.16 -12.42 -3.04
CA LEU A 108 9.04 -11.26 -3.12
C LEU A 108 10.47 -11.75 -3.02
N GLY A 109 11.37 -11.20 -3.83
CA GLY A 109 12.81 -11.50 -3.76
C GLY A 109 13.47 -11.15 -2.41
N LEU A 110 12.73 -10.57 -1.46
CA LEU A 110 13.13 -10.33 -0.07
C LEU A 110 13.10 -11.60 0.80
N PHE A 111 12.40 -12.65 0.37
CA PHE A 111 12.18 -13.86 1.15
C PHE A 111 12.50 -15.11 0.33
N THR A 112 13.03 -16.14 1.00
CA THR A 112 13.24 -17.46 0.39
C THR A 112 11.91 -18.20 0.19
N GLN A 113 10.97 -18.01 1.10
CA GLN A 113 9.65 -18.64 1.08
C GLN A 113 8.57 -17.70 0.51
N ALA A 114 7.54 -18.29 -0.09
CA ALA A 114 6.38 -17.53 -0.54
C ALA A 114 5.51 -17.09 0.65
N LEU A 115 5.03 -15.86 0.63
CA LEU A 115 4.06 -15.34 1.58
C LEU A 115 2.66 -15.83 1.19
N LYS A 116 1.86 -16.23 2.18
CA LYS A 116 0.45 -16.59 2.01
C LYS A 116 -0.42 -15.33 2.09
N LYS A 117 -1.48 -15.29 1.28
CA LYS A 117 -2.47 -14.21 1.33
C LYS A 117 -3.20 -14.23 2.68
N LEU A 118 -3.21 -13.08 3.36
CA LEU A 118 -3.96 -12.88 4.60
C LEU A 118 -5.22 -12.04 4.36
N ASP A 119 -5.13 -11.04 3.48
CA ASP A 119 -6.28 -10.29 2.99
C ASP A 119 -6.10 -9.82 1.53
N ALA A 120 -7.19 -9.39 0.91
CA ALA A 120 -7.22 -8.96 -0.49
C ALA A 120 -7.19 -7.43 -0.65
N GLY A 121 -6.83 -6.67 0.39
CA GLY A 121 -6.83 -5.20 0.36
C GLY A 121 -8.23 -4.59 0.29
N SER A 122 -9.30 -5.37 0.46
CA SER A 122 -10.70 -4.92 0.41
C SER A 122 -11.59 -5.93 1.15
N PRO A 123 -12.81 -5.55 1.57
CA PRO A 123 -13.40 -4.20 1.58
C PRO A 123 -12.82 -3.31 2.68
N GLY A 124 -13.13 -2.01 2.68
CA GLY A 124 -12.80 -1.11 3.79
C GLY A 124 -12.76 0.35 3.39
N ALA A 125 -13.65 1.18 3.95
CA ALA A 125 -13.71 2.61 3.65
C ALA A 125 -12.44 3.39 4.04
N LEU A 126 -11.61 2.80 4.92
CA LEU A 126 -10.35 3.38 5.40
C LEU A 126 -9.12 2.68 4.81
N LEU A 127 -9.27 1.87 3.75
CA LEU A 127 -8.15 1.27 3.02
C LEU A 127 -7.13 2.34 2.63
N GLY A 128 -5.85 2.05 2.87
CA GLY A 128 -4.72 2.90 2.48
C GLY A 128 -3.88 3.38 3.65
N GLU A 129 -3.12 4.43 3.39
CA GLU A 129 -2.13 5.01 4.27
C GLU A 129 -2.52 6.41 4.73
N TRP A 130 -2.53 6.62 6.04
CA TRP A 130 -3.04 7.83 6.67
C TRP A 130 -1.97 8.44 7.57
N ILE A 131 -1.45 9.60 7.19
CA ILE A 131 -0.56 10.38 8.04
C ILE A 131 -1.37 11.13 9.11
N ILE A 132 -1.04 10.89 10.37
CA ILE A 132 -1.63 11.61 11.50
C ILE A 132 -1.00 13.01 11.55
N SER A 133 -1.80 14.02 11.19
CA SER A 133 -1.37 15.42 11.12
C SER A 133 -1.69 16.24 12.37
N GLY A 134 -2.35 15.66 13.37
CA GLY A 134 -2.79 16.38 14.55
C GLY A 134 -3.34 15.47 15.64
N ASN A 135 -3.69 16.08 16.78
CA ASN A 135 -4.29 15.41 17.93
C ASN A 135 -5.67 16.00 18.20
N TYR A 136 -6.54 15.20 18.82
CA TYR A 136 -7.84 15.63 19.33
C TYR A 136 -7.85 15.44 20.84
N THR A 137 -8.07 16.51 21.60
CA THR A 137 -8.09 16.48 23.06
C THR A 137 -9.10 17.50 23.56
N ASN A 138 -9.98 17.10 24.49
CA ASN A 138 -11.03 17.94 25.08
C ASN A 138 -11.85 18.69 24.02
N ASP A 139 -12.28 17.99 22.99
CA ASP A 139 -13.04 18.52 21.86
C ASP A 139 -12.33 19.59 21.01
N VAL A 140 -11.02 19.74 21.18
CA VAL A 140 -10.18 20.65 20.40
C VAL A 140 -9.25 19.85 19.49
N VAL A 141 -9.24 20.21 18.20
CA VAL A 141 -8.30 19.67 17.22
C VAL A 141 -7.05 20.56 17.19
N SER A 142 -5.88 19.98 17.47
CA SER A 142 -4.58 20.60 17.23
C SER A 142 -3.95 20.01 15.97
N LYS A 143 -3.79 20.79 14.90
CA LYS A 143 -3.17 20.35 13.64
C LYS A 143 -1.78 20.93 13.47
N ARG A 144 -0.90 20.14 12.86
CA ARG A 144 0.38 20.62 12.35
C ARG A 144 0.13 21.44 11.08
N PRO A 145 0.97 22.45 10.79
CA PRO A 145 0.86 23.24 9.55
C PRO A 145 1.03 22.42 8.26
N SER A 146 1.75 21.30 8.34
CA SER A 146 1.98 20.35 7.25
C SER A 146 1.85 18.93 7.78
N PRO A 147 1.24 17.99 7.05
CA PRO A 147 1.23 16.58 7.43
C PRO A 147 2.61 15.92 7.24
N PHE A 148 3.47 16.45 6.38
CA PHE A 148 4.70 15.76 5.93
C PHE A 148 5.99 16.23 6.62
N TYR A 149 5.91 16.66 7.89
CA TYR A 149 7.11 16.89 8.70
C TYR A 149 7.99 15.62 8.75
N PRO A 150 9.30 15.76 9.03
CA PRO A 150 10.21 14.62 9.06
C PRO A 150 9.77 13.50 10.02
N ARG A 151 9.31 13.85 11.22
CA ARG A 151 8.71 12.90 12.17
C ARG A 151 7.25 12.68 11.84
N ARG A 152 6.93 11.46 11.40
CA ARG A 152 5.59 11.04 10.93
C ARG A 152 5.03 9.94 11.82
N THR A 153 3.71 9.94 11.95
CA THR A 153 2.96 8.82 12.48
C THR A 153 1.95 8.42 11.43
N MET A 154 1.95 7.16 11.02
CA MET A 154 1.14 6.64 9.91
C MET A 154 0.30 5.45 10.39
N LYS A 155 -0.95 5.42 9.95
CA LYS A 155 -1.80 4.23 9.99
C LYS A 155 -1.84 3.62 8.59
N ILE A 156 -1.62 2.32 8.48
CA ILE A 156 -1.63 1.57 7.23
C ILE A 156 -2.71 0.52 7.38
N LEU A 157 -3.71 0.56 6.53
CA LEU A 157 -4.86 -0.32 6.57
C LEU A 157 -4.97 -1.06 5.25
N THR A 158 -5.11 -2.38 5.34
CA THR A 158 -5.61 -3.25 4.28
C THR A 158 -6.87 -3.94 4.79
N GLY A 159 -7.56 -4.72 3.94
CA GLY A 159 -8.92 -5.23 4.20
C GLY A 159 -9.23 -5.52 5.67
N ASN A 160 -8.47 -6.40 6.33
CA ASN A 160 -8.61 -6.66 7.77
C ASN A 160 -7.29 -6.59 8.56
N HIS A 161 -6.21 -6.06 7.97
CA HIS A 161 -4.94 -5.84 8.67
C HIS A 161 -4.65 -4.35 8.87
N PHE A 162 -3.94 -4.08 9.96
CA PHE A 162 -3.63 -2.74 10.39
C PHE A 162 -2.19 -2.68 10.90
N GLN A 163 -1.48 -1.61 10.56
CA GLN A 163 -0.21 -1.23 11.17
C GLN A 163 -0.24 0.24 11.57
N TRP A 164 0.20 0.53 12.80
CA TRP A 164 0.53 1.88 13.23
C TRP A 164 2.05 1.99 13.29
N ILE A 165 2.62 3.00 12.64
CA ILE A 165 4.07 3.24 12.71
C ILE A 165 4.39 4.70 12.98
N ALA A 166 5.49 4.93 13.69
CA ALA A 166 6.02 6.24 13.96
C ALA A 166 7.51 6.20 13.58
N PHE A 167 7.96 7.12 12.72
CA PHE A 167 9.34 7.14 12.19
C PHE A 167 9.78 8.57 11.86
N ASN A 168 11.08 8.77 11.62
CA ASN A 168 11.62 10.04 11.15
C ASN A 168 12.46 9.87 9.87
N VAL A 169 11.99 10.40 8.75
CA VAL A 169 12.68 10.25 7.45
C VAL A 169 14.00 11.02 7.34
N LYS A 170 14.23 12.02 8.20
CA LYS A 170 15.44 12.85 8.20
C LYS A 170 16.50 12.34 9.17
N THR A 171 16.12 12.10 10.43
CA THR A 171 17.03 11.59 11.47
C THR A 171 17.22 10.09 11.39
N LYS A 172 16.35 9.38 10.65
CA LYS A 172 16.33 7.93 10.49
C LYS A 172 15.97 7.16 11.77
N GLU A 173 15.45 7.87 12.77
CA GLU A 173 14.99 7.29 14.03
C GLU A 173 13.70 6.49 13.81
N PHE A 174 13.66 5.33 14.47
CA PHE A 174 12.50 4.46 14.62
C PHE A 174 11.96 4.57 16.04
#